data_AF-A0A5J4RIG4-F1
#
_entry.id   AF-A0A5J4RIG4-F1
#
_cell.length_a   1.000
_cell.length_b   1.000
_cell.length_c   1.000
_cell.angle_alpha   90.00
_cell.angle_beta   90.00
_cell.angle_gamma   90.00
#
_symmetry.space_group_name_H-M   'P 1'
#
loop_
_entity.id
_entity.type
_entity.pdbx_description
1 polymer ?
#
loop_
_entity_poly.entity_id
_entity_poly.type
_entity_poly.pdbx_seq_one_letter_code
_entity_poly.pdbx_strand_id
1 'polypeptide(L)'
;MDEQKISEDSYIVQMNPKHCSCKTPLQVALFVLDYAKYWYLNFINNFMHKCLDMNRIHFIEGDTDSAYWAISGNLNEDFTQQFNAAISDRDFYNDSAKYFFPAIRGDVYDEKKIL
;
A
#
# COMPACT_ATOMS: atom_id res chain seq x y z
N MET A 1 -0.89 16.96 -25.43
CA MET A 1 -1.34 15.70 -24.80
C MET A 1 -2.84 15.83 -24.88
N ASP A 2 -3.43 15.11 -25.82
CA ASP A 2 -4.75 15.47 -26.30
C ASP A 2 -5.72 14.43 -25.77
N GLU A 3 -6.49 14.83 -24.76
CA GLU A 3 -7.50 14.00 -24.13
C GLU A 3 -8.72 13.93 -25.06
N GLN A 4 -9.14 12.72 -25.41
CA GLN A 4 -10.32 12.52 -26.25
C GLN A 4 -11.49 12.07 -25.37
N LYS A 5 -12.59 12.82 -25.40
CA LYS A 5 -13.79 12.55 -24.60
C LYS A 5 -14.57 11.37 -25.19
N ILE A 6 -14.88 10.36 -24.38
CA ILE A 6 -15.72 9.21 -24.77
C ILE A 6 -17.16 9.40 -24.27
N SER A 7 -17.35 9.87 -23.04
CA SER A 7 -18.66 10.21 -22.47
C SER A 7 -18.55 11.40 -21.49
N GLU A 8 -19.66 11.83 -20.89
CA GLU A 8 -19.65 12.96 -19.94
C GLU A 8 -18.69 12.75 -18.77
N ASP A 9 -18.59 11.50 -18.30
CA ASP A 9 -17.76 11.10 -17.16
C ASP A 9 -16.49 10.33 -17.54
N SER A 10 -16.20 10.14 -18.83
CA SER A 10 -15.04 9.33 -19.27
C SER A 10 -14.25 9.96 -20.41
N TYR A 11 -12.94 9.97 -20.22
CA TYR A 11 -11.94 10.41 -21.20
C TYR A 11 -10.98 9.27 -21.48
N ILE A 12 -10.57 9.12 -22.75
CA ILE A 12 -9.48 8.22 -23.13
C ILE A 12 -8.19 9.02 -23.24
N VAL A 13 -7.19 8.57 -22.50
CA VAL A 13 -5.84 9.13 -22.56
C VAL A 13 -5.09 8.41 -23.69
N GLN A 14 -4.83 9.11 -24.79
CA GLN A 14 -3.95 8.59 -25.83
C GLN A 14 -2.49 8.68 -25.38
N MET A 15 -1.86 7.53 -25.11
CA MET A 15 -0.42 7.44 -24.86
C MET A 15 0.34 7.58 -26.17
N ASN A 16 1.35 8.46 -26.24
CA ASN A 16 2.25 8.60 -27.39
C ASN A 16 3.48 7.70 -27.20
N PRO A 17 3.56 6.52 -27.83
CA PRO A 17 4.56 5.52 -27.55
C PRO A 17 5.62 5.62 -28.63
N LYS A 18 6.68 6.43 -28.46
CA LYS A 18 7.71 6.41 -29.51
C LYS A 18 8.36 5.05 -29.69
N HIS A 19 8.25 4.09 -28.75
CA HIS A 19 8.12 2.65 -29.02
C HIS A 19 7.74 1.88 -27.73
N CYS A 20 6.44 1.70 -27.45
CA CYS A 20 5.99 0.70 -26.49
C CYS A 20 4.77 -0.03 -27.05
N SER A 21 4.95 -1.31 -27.40
CA SER A 21 3.88 -2.20 -27.85
C SER A 21 3.36 -2.99 -26.64
N CYS A 22 2.59 -2.33 -25.78
CA CYS A 22 1.82 -3.04 -24.76
C CYS A 22 0.60 -3.67 -25.42
N LYS A 23 0.58 -5.00 -25.54
CA LYS A 23 -0.58 -5.78 -26.04
C LYS A 23 -1.67 -5.99 -24.99
N THR A 24 -1.43 -5.54 -23.76
CA THR A 24 -2.41 -5.63 -22.67
C THR A 24 -3.61 -4.75 -22.99
N PRO A 25 -4.85 -5.28 -23.01
CA PRO A 25 -6.04 -4.46 -23.21
C PRO A 25 -6.12 -3.36 -22.16
N LEU A 26 -6.50 -2.13 -22.57
CA LEU A 26 -6.60 -0.98 -21.67
C LEU A 26 -7.49 -1.26 -20.44
N GLN A 27 -8.56 -2.03 -20.66
CA GLN A 27 -9.48 -2.47 -19.60
C GLN A 27 -8.78 -3.30 -18.52
N VAL A 28 -7.82 -4.15 -18.91
CA VAL A 28 -7.04 -4.97 -17.96
C VAL A 28 -6.10 -4.07 -17.16
N ALA A 29 -5.45 -3.10 -17.81
CA ALA A 29 -4.59 -2.15 -17.11
C ALA A 29 -5.36 -1.30 -16.09
N LEU A 30 -6.54 -0.80 -16.46
CA LEU A 30 -7.43 -0.08 -15.55
C LEU A 30 -7.87 -0.96 -14.37
N PHE A 31 -8.32 -2.18 -14.64
CA PHE A 31 -8.74 -3.11 -13.59
C PHE A 31 -7.63 -3.42 -12.59
N VAL A 32 -6.41 -3.69 -13.07
CA VAL A 32 -5.25 -3.96 -12.19
C VAL A 32 -4.94 -2.74 -11.31
N LEU A 33 -4.98 -1.54 -11.88
CA LEU A 33 -4.69 -0.30 -11.15
C LEU A 33 -5.76 0.02 -10.10
N ASP A 34 -7.05 -0.16 -10.42
CA ASP A 34 -8.13 0.05 -9.46
C ASP A 34 -8.13 -1.02 -8.37
N TYR A 35 -7.76 -2.25 -8.70
CA TYR A 35 -7.59 -3.32 -7.72
C TYR A 35 -6.44 -3.02 -6.75
N ALA A 36 -5.31 -2.51 -7.23
CA ALA A 36 -4.20 -2.07 -6.37
C ALA A 36 -4.64 -0.95 -5.42
N LYS A 37 -5.34 0.07 -5.93
CA LYS A 37 -5.91 1.14 -5.09
C LYS A 37 -6.88 0.61 -4.03
N TYR A 38 -7.73 -0.35 -4.40
CA TYR A 38 -8.64 -0.99 -3.45
C TYR A 38 -7.89 -1.63 -2.29
N TRP A 39 -6.82 -2.37 -2.57
CA TRP A 39 -6.00 -2.99 -1.52
C TRP A 39 -5.32 -1.96 -0.62
N TYR A 40 -4.78 -0.88 -1.17
CA TYR A 40 -4.24 0.22 -0.37
C TYR A 40 -5.28 0.82 0.56
N LEU A 41 -6.44 1.18 0.02
CA LEU A 41 -7.52 1.76 0.81
C LEU A 41 -8.02 0.80 1.87
N ASN A 42 -8.11 -0.50 1.55
CA ASN A 42 -8.49 -1.53 2.48
C ASN A 42 -7.47 -1.66 3.62
N PHE A 43 -6.17 -1.72 3.31
CA PHE A 43 -5.12 -1.77 4.33
C PHE A 43 -5.12 -0.52 5.22
N ILE A 44 -5.15 0.67 4.63
CA ILE A 44 -5.10 1.92 5.39
C ILE A 44 -6.36 2.09 6.26
N ASN A 45 -7.56 1.93 5.70
CA ASN A 45 -8.80 2.21 6.42
C ASN A 45 -9.26 1.06 7.31
N ASN A 46 -9.15 -0.19 6.84
CA ASN A 46 -9.67 -1.34 7.58
C ASN A 46 -8.64 -2.03 8.47
N PHE A 47 -7.36 -1.71 8.36
CA PHE A 47 -6.32 -2.20 9.25
C PHE A 47 -5.64 -1.08 10.01
N MET A 48 -4.89 -0.20 9.32
CA MET A 48 -4.04 0.79 9.98
C MET A 48 -4.84 1.73 10.89
N HIS A 49 -5.88 2.39 10.38
CA HIS A 49 -6.70 3.32 11.15
C HIS A 49 -7.42 2.67 12.35
N LYS A 50 -7.58 1.34 12.34
CA LYS A 50 -8.27 0.61 13.41
C LYS A 50 -7.34 0.17 14.54
N CYS A 51 -6.06 -0.07 14.27
CA CYS A 51 -5.15 -0.64 15.27
C CYS A 51 -3.82 0.08 15.45
N LEU A 52 -3.53 1.10 14.65
CA LEU A 52 -2.32 1.90 14.77
C LEU A 52 -2.63 3.33 15.22
N ASP A 53 -1.74 3.90 16.03
CA ASP A 53 -1.73 5.32 16.36
C ASP A 53 -1.17 6.10 15.18
N MET A 54 -2.09 6.69 14.41
CA MET A 54 -1.75 7.46 13.21
C MET A 54 -0.93 8.72 13.51
N ASN A 55 -0.84 9.20 14.76
CA ASN A 55 0.05 10.31 15.12
C ASN A 55 1.53 9.88 15.19
N ARG A 56 1.78 8.57 15.27
CA ARG A 56 3.13 7.98 15.31
C ARG A 56 3.56 7.48 13.94
N ILE A 57 2.74 7.64 12.90
CA ILE A 57 2.99 7.11 11.57
C ILE A 57 2.98 8.25 10.55
N HIS A 58 3.98 8.29 9.68
CA HIS A 58 4.08 9.27 8.61
C HIS A 58 4.30 8.59 7.26
N PHE A 59 3.45 8.88 6.29
CA PHE A 59 3.61 8.40 4.92
C PHE A 59 4.83 9.06 4.27
N ILE A 60 5.73 8.28 3.67
CA ILE A 60 6.92 8.78 2.97
C ILE A 60 6.65 8.79 1.47
N GLU A 61 6.45 7.61 0.90
CA GLU A 61 6.21 7.41 -0.53
C GLU A 61 5.46 6.11 -0.78
N GLY A 62 4.83 6.00 -1.95
CA GLY A 62 4.20 4.78 -2.41
C GLY A 62 4.33 4.66 -3.92
N ASP A 63 4.43 3.42 -4.39
CA ASP A 63 4.41 3.02 -5.79
C ASP A 63 3.20 2.08 -6.03
N THR A 64 3.14 1.46 -7.20
CA THR A 64 2.03 0.64 -7.69
C THR A 64 1.68 -0.50 -6.73
N ASP A 65 2.66 -1.12 -6.08
CA ASP A 65 2.53 -2.32 -5.26
C ASP A 65 3.27 -2.24 -3.91
N SER A 66 3.83 -1.08 -3.56
CA SER A 66 4.57 -0.89 -2.32
C SER A 66 4.42 0.50 -1.72
N ALA A 67 4.69 0.55 -0.42
CA ALA A 67 4.36 1.66 0.43
C ALA A 67 5.42 1.81 1.53
N TYR A 68 6.05 2.99 1.68
CA TYR A 68 7.02 3.31 2.74
C TYR A 68 6.52 4.33 3.80
N TRP A 69 6.47 3.88 5.05
CA TRP A 69 5.90 4.59 6.19
C TRP A 69 7.01 4.73 7.25
N ALA A 70 7.17 5.93 7.82
CA ALA A 70 8.00 6.13 9.00
C ALA A 70 7.17 5.89 10.26
N ILE A 71 7.74 5.15 11.22
CA ILE A 71 7.11 4.89 12.52
C ILE A 71 7.96 5.56 13.61
N SER A 72 7.32 6.36 14.45
CA SER A 72 7.93 6.93 15.64
C SER A 72 8.13 5.83 16.69
N GLY A 73 9.35 5.33 16.78
CA GLY A 73 9.75 4.27 17.70
C GLY A 73 9.95 4.73 19.15
N ASN A 74 10.16 3.77 20.03
CA ASN A 74 10.75 3.94 21.35
C ASN A 74 12.28 4.10 21.19
N LEU A 75 12.85 5.14 21.80
CA LEU A 75 14.30 5.42 21.77
C LEU A 75 15.14 4.37 22.50
N ASN A 76 14.52 3.58 23.38
CA ASN A 76 15.20 2.54 24.15
C ASN A 76 15.18 1.17 23.46
N GLU A 77 14.48 1.04 22.34
CA GLU A 77 14.39 -0.17 21.54
C GLU A 77 15.03 0.08 20.17
N ASP A 78 15.57 -0.95 19.55
CA ASP A 78 16.09 -0.85 18.20
C ASP A 78 14.97 -1.03 17.15
N PHE A 79 15.33 -1.24 15.90
CA PHE A 79 14.39 -1.39 14.80
C PHE A 79 13.50 -2.65 14.91
N THR A 80 13.83 -3.60 15.78
CA THR A 80 13.05 -4.84 15.96
C THR A 80 11.66 -4.59 16.54
N GLN A 81 11.42 -3.41 17.12
CA GLN A 81 10.10 -3.02 17.60
C GLN A 81 9.03 -2.95 16.48
N GLN A 82 9.42 -2.59 15.25
CA GLN A 82 8.52 -2.48 14.08
C GLN A 82 7.20 -1.75 14.40
N PHE A 83 6.05 -2.31 13.99
CA PHE A 83 4.73 -1.78 14.28
C PHE A 83 4.37 -1.77 15.77
N ASN A 84 5.02 -2.57 16.63
CA ASN A 84 4.70 -2.59 18.07
C ASN A 84 4.79 -1.21 18.72
N ALA A 85 5.64 -0.35 18.18
CA ALA A 85 5.83 1.03 18.65
C ALA A 85 4.64 1.96 18.41
N ALA A 86 3.74 1.58 17.50
CA ALA A 86 2.58 2.38 17.09
C ALA A 86 1.26 1.62 17.19
N ILE A 87 1.22 0.38 17.70
CA ILE A 87 -0.04 -0.33 17.93
C ILE A 87 -0.83 0.37 19.04
N SER A 88 -2.04 0.80 18.72
CA SER A 88 -3.02 1.38 19.64
C SER A 88 -4.07 0.35 20.10
N ASP A 89 -4.43 -0.61 19.24
CA ASP A 89 -5.34 -1.73 19.55
C ASP A 89 -4.64 -3.06 19.26
N ARG A 90 -4.13 -3.69 20.32
CA ARG A 90 -3.34 -4.93 20.22
C ARG A 90 -4.21 -6.14 19.89
N ASP A 91 -5.44 -6.19 20.39
CA ASP A 91 -6.33 -7.33 20.18
C ASP A 91 -6.79 -7.36 18.73
N PHE A 92 -7.22 -6.21 18.19
CA PHE A 92 -7.57 -6.11 16.77
C PHE A 92 -6.38 -6.43 15.87
N TYR A 93 -5.19 -5.92 16.20
CA TYR A 93 -3.97 -6.20 15.44
C TYR A 93 -3.71 -7.71 15.38
N ASN A 94 -3.69 -8.40 16.51
CA ASN A 94 -3.42 -9.84 16.57
C ASN A 94 -4.45 -10.67 15.80
N ASP A 95 -5.73 -10.28 15.86
CA ASP A 95 -6.81 -10.97 15.16
C ASP A 95 -6.79 -10.74 13.64
N SER A 96 -6.37 -9.55 13.21
CA SER A 96 -6.49 -9.08 11.83
C SER A 96 -5.21 -9.15 11.00
N ALA A 97 -4.03 -9.08 11.64
CA ALA A 97 -2.73 -8.99 10.97
C ALA A 97 -2.52 -10.11 9.93
N LYS A 98 -2.99 -11.33 10.23
CA LYS A 98 -2.91 -12.50 9.33
C LYS A 98 -3.60 -12.33 7.97
N TYR A 99 -4.51 -11.36 7.82
CA TYR A 99 -5.20 -11.09 6.55
C TYR A 99 -4.45 -10.09 5.68
N PHE A 100 -3.55 -9.29 6.27
CA PHE A 100 -2.83 -8.23 5.57
C PHE A 100 -1.36 -8.59 5.36
N PHE A 101 -0.76 -9.31 6.31
CA PHE A 101 0.62 -9.75 6.21
C PHE A 101 0.70 -11.23 5.80
N PRO A 102 1.58 -11.59 4.86
CA PRO A 102 1.91 -12.98 4.63
C PRO A 102 2.51 -13.59 5.90
N ALA A 103 2.37 -14.91 6.07
CA ALA A 103 3.08 -15.60 7.14
C ALA A 103 4.60 -15.33 6.99
N ILE A 104 5.19 -14.66 7.97
CA ILE A 104 6.61 -14.31 7.98
C ILE A 104 7.42 -15.60 7.82
N ARG A 105 8.27 -15.65 6.80
CA ARG A 105 9.23 -16.73 6.57
C ARG A 105 10.64 -16.18 6.77
N GLY A 106 11.14 -16.24 8.01
CA GLY A 106 12.46 -15.71 8.37
C GLY A 106 12.44 -15.00 9.71
N ASP A 107 13.55 -14.34 10.06
CA ASP A 107 13.61 -13.42 11.19
C ASP A 107 13.43 -11.96 10.74
N VAL A 108 13.39 -11.04 11.70
CA VAL A 108 13.27 -9.59 11.46
C VAL A 108 14.42 -9.01 10.62
N TYR A 109 15.57 -9.67 10.57
CA TYR A 109 16.72 -9.26 9.76
C TYR A 109 16.59 -9.69 8.29
N ASP A 110 15.81 -10.75 8.03
CA ASP A 110 15.45 -11.19 6.68
C ASP A 110 14.32 -10.35 6.05
N GLU A 111 13.56 -9.63 6.88
CA GLU A 111 12.47 -8.75 6.45
C GLU A 111 12.99 -7.48 5.77
N LYS A 112 13.30 -7.59 4.47
CA LYS A 112 13.61 -6.41 3.62
C LYS A 112 12.39 -5.53 3.34
N LYS A 113 11.19 -6.06 3.57
CA LYS A 113 9.90 -5.44 3.29
C LYS A 113 8.90 -5.97 4.31
N ILE A 114 8.47 -5.13 5.23
CA ILE A 114 7.19 -5.34 5.91
C ILE A 114 6.18 -4.85 4.86
N LEU A 115 5.71 -5.77 4.02
CA LEU A 115 4.82 -5.46 2.89
C LEU A 115 3.63 -4.62 3.33
#